data_AF-A0AAV4HDF9-F1
#
_entry.id   AF-A0AAV4HDF9-F1
#
_cell.length_a   1.000
_cell.length_b   1.000
_cell.length_c   1.000
_cell.angle_alpha   90.00
_cell.angle_beta   90.00
_cell.angle_gamma   90.00
#
_symmetry.space_group_name_H-M   'P 1'
#
loop_
_entity.id
_entity.type
_entity.pdbx_description
1 polymer ?
#
loop_
_entity_poly.entity_id
_entity_poly.type
_entity_poly.pdbx_seq_one_letter_code
_entity_poly.pdbx_strand_id
1 'polypeptide(L)'
;MNLLFTYIPPNFNSEQAIQQVVDTVSDLQAKSPDSVTIFTGDFNHNTLENELPLYYQYINCPTRGKNVLDFRFGNIKDDCKCKALPGLGKSDHQMMQLTPKYRTVLKKSKVDKQVVSVWIAENTEMLQDCFDRTDWTVFEDSFELTDSITEYIKFCENVTIKKKEIIYFPNSKPWINKELREVLSLKLKAFKSRDKEALIKWEKKIKAVVRECRKTIQKEASDRTFLKPTIHAGMGMWVVPGIRTRIQIARSLVTIHAEIRTRVAPGQGESPKFPRPCHQSSRGRGIP
;
A
#
# COMPACT_ATOMS: atom_id res chain seq x y z
N MET A 1 -5.95 -18.81 10.55
CA MET A 1 -5.62 -18.33 11.90
C MET A 1 -6.56 -19.00 12.86
N ASN A 2 -6.02 -19.69 13.86
CA ASN A 2 -6.75 -20.39 14.90
C ASN A 2 -6.63 -19.58 16.20
N LEU A 3 -7.74 -19.37 16.89
CA LEU A 3 -7.78 -18.69 18.18
C LEU A 3 -8.50 -19.58 19.19
N LEU A 4 -7.79 -19.98 20.25
CA LEU A 4 -8.34 -20.80 21.32
C LEU A 4 -8.38 -19.98 22.62
N PHE A 5 -9.51 -20.04 23.31
CA PHE A 5 -9.66 -19.47 24.64
C PHE A 5 -9.72 -20.60 25.66
N THR A 6 -8.81 -20.58 26.62
CA THR A 6 -8.65 -21.65 27.61
C THR A 6 -8.97 -21.11 28.99
N TYR A 7 -9.81 -21.83 29.73
CA TYR A 7 -10.03 -21.60 31.15
C TYR A 7 -9.86 -22.92 31.88
N ILE A 8 -8.87 -23.01 32.77
CA ILE A 8 -8.66 -24.19 33.60
C ILE A 8 -9.11 -23.85 35.02
N PRO A 9 -10.18 -24.48 35.54
CA PRO A 9 -10.64 -24.23 36.90
C PRO A 9 -9.53 -24.53 37.92
N PRO A 10 -9.46 -23.78 39.04
CA PRO A 10 -8.39 -23.92 40.03
C PRO A 10 -8.33 -25.30 40.71
N ASN A 11 -9.44 -26.02 40.74
CA ASN A 11 -9.52 -27.36 41.35
C ASN A 11 -9.45 -28.50 40.32
N PHE A 12 -9.20 -28.19 39.05
CA PHE A 12 -9.16 -29.19 38.00
C PHE A 12 -7.80 -29.92 37.97
N ASN A 13 -7.81 -31.18 37.55
CA ASN A 13 -6.59 -31.98 37.42
C ASN A 13 -5.67 -31.39 36.34
N SER A 14 -4.46 -31.03 36.75
CA SER A 14 -3.48 -30.36 35.88
C SER A 14 -3.09 -31.17 34.66
N GLU A 15 -2.78 -32.46 34.83
CA GLU A 15 -2.34 -33.33 33.75
C GLU A 15 -3.44 -33.50 32.69
N GLN A 16 -4.68 -33.72 33.13
CA GLN A 16 -5.82 -33.85 32.21
C GLN A 16 -6.09 -32.56 31.44
N ALA A 17 -6.01 -31.39 32.09
CA ALA A 17 -6.22 -30.11 31.42
C ALA A 17 -5.14 -29.83 30.40
N ILE A 18 -3.87 -30.06 30.78
CA ILE A 18 -2.73 -29.88 29.89
C ILE A 18 -2.85 -30.79 28.68
N GLN A 19 -3.16 -32.08 28.89
CA GLN A 19 -3.34 -33.04 27.80
C GLN A 19 -4.43 -32.60 26.82
N GLN A 20 -5.60 -32.16 27.32
CA GLN A 20 -6.69 -31.67 26.47
C GLN A 20 -6.28 -30.46 25.63
N VAL A 21 -5.49 -29.54 26.19
CA VAL A 21 -4.98 -28.38 25.45
C VAL A 21 -3.99 -28.83 24.38
N VAL A 22 -3.07 -29.74 24.71
CA VAL A 22 -2.08 -30.30 23.77
C VAL A 22 -2.76 -31.04 22.62
N ASP A 23 -3.75 -31.88 22.89
CA ASP A 23 -4.51 -32.63 21.88
C ASP A 23 -5.24 -31.66 20.95
N THR A 24 -5.91 -30.66 21.51
CA THR A 24 -6.64 -29.64 20.73
C THR A 24 -5.70 -28.83 19.84
N VAL A 25 -4.54 -28.43 20.36
CA VAL A 25 -3.53 -27.68 19.59
C VAL A 25 -2.96 -28.55 18.47
N SER A 26 -2.69 -29.82 18.75
CA SER A 26 -2.19 -30.80 17.78
C SER A 26 -3.18 -31.03 16.65
N ASP A 27 -4.47 -31.18 16.95
CA ASP A 27 -5.54 -31.31 15.97
C ASP A 27 -5.67 -30.07 15.06
N LEU A 28 -5.56 -28.87 15.65
CA LEU A 28 -5.61 -27.61 14.89
C LEU A 28 -4.39 -27.48 13.97
N GLN A 29 -3.22 -27.91 14.43
CA GLN A 29 -2.00 -27.92 13.64
C GLN A 29 -2.08 -28.95 12.51
N ALA A 30 -2.62 -30.15 12.75
CA ALA A 30 -2.83 -31.16 11.72
C ALA A 30 -3.80 -30.68 10.62
N LYS A 31 -4.87 -29.99 11.00
CA LYS A 31 -5.84 -29.41 10.04
C LYS A 31 -5.28 -28.25 9.24
N SER A 32 -4.31 -27.51 9.80
CA SER A 32 -3.83 -26.26 9.22
C SER A 32 -2.39 -25.96 9.63
N PRO A 33 -1.39 -26.64 9.04
CA PRO A 33 0.01 -26.58 9.48
C PRO A 33 0.63 -25.18 9.35
N ASP A 34 0.24 -24.42 8.32
CA ASP A 34 0.77 -23.07 8.06
C ASP A 34 -0.06 -21.96 8.73
N SER A 35 -1.08 -22.31 9.52
CA SER A 35 -1.94 -21.32 10.17
C SER A 35 -1.26 -20.73 11.40
N VAL A 36 -1.45 -19.42 11.59
CA VAL A 36 -1.13 -18.77 12.87
C VAL A 36 -2.09 -19.31 13.93
N THR A 37 -1.54 -19.95 14.97
CA THR A 37 -2.32 -20.47 16.10
C THR A 37 -1.96 -19.68 17.33
N ILE A 38 -2.97 -19.09 17.95
CA ILE A 38 -2.84 -18.33 19.20
C ILE A 38 -3.82 -18.94 20.20
N PHE A 39 -3.36 -19.18 21.41
CA PHE A 39 -4.25 -19.58 22.48
C PHE A 39 -3.98 -18.77 23.74
N THR A 40 -5.04 -18.43 24.47
CA THR A 40 -4.98 -17.47 25.57
C THR A 40 -6.06 -17.75 26.60
N GLY A 41 -5.81 -17.37 27.85
CA GLY A 41 -6.83 -17.34 28.89
C GLY A 41 -6.22 -17.58 30.26
N ASP A 42 -7.04 -18.00 31.21
CA ASP A 42 -6.67 -18.18 32.61
C ASP A 42 -6.40 -19.66 32.89
N PHE A 43 -5.14 -19.98 33.16
CA PHE A 43 -4.66 -21.33 33.40
C PHE A 43 -4.56 -21.65 34.89
N ASN A 44 -4.82 -20.66 35.76
CA ASN A 44 -4.62 -20.74 37.19
C ASN A 44 -3.22 -21.27 37.53
N HIS A 45 -3.10 -22.55 37.91
CA HIS A 45 -1.87 -23.18 38.36
C HIS A 45 -1.11 -23.99 37.30
N ASN A 46 -1.53 -23.96 36.04
CA ASN A 46 -1.00 -24.85 34.99
C ASN A 46 -0.07 -24.11 34.02
N THR A 47 1.10 -24.68 33.77
CA THR A 47 2.10 -24.12 32.83
C THR A 47 2.32 -25.10 31.68
N LEU A 48 2.47 -24.57 30.45
CA LEU A 48 2.61 -25.37 29.22
C LEU A 48 4.01 -25.31 28.61
N GLU A 49 4.99 -24.77 29.33
CA GLU A 49 6.34 -24.48 28.81
C GLU A 49 7.06 -25.72 28.25
N ASN A 50 6.80 -26.91 28.80
CA ASN A 50 7.49 -28.15 28.40
C ASN A 50 6.72 -28.99 27.38
N GLU A 51 5.43 -28.73 27.18
CA GLU A 51 4.54 -29.61 26.40
C GLU A 51 4.40 -29.17 24.93
N LEU A 52 4.65 -27.88 24.66
CA LEU A 52 4.46 -27.27 23.35
C LEU A 52 5.70 -26.48 22.91
N PRO A 53 6.81 -27.14 22.55
CA PRO A 53 8.10 -26.48 22.28
C PRO A 53 8.10 -25.54 21.07
N LEU A 54 7.11 -25.69 20.17
CA LEU A 54 6.93 -24.82 19.00
C LEU A 54 6.12 -23.55 19.31
N TYR A 55 5.62 -23.40 20.53
CA TYR A 55 4.78 -22.30 20.95
C TYR A 55 5.50 -21.41 21.96
N TYR A 56 5.40 -20.10 21.76
CA TYR A 56 6.07 -19.10 22.57
C TYR A 56 5.06 -18.41 23.48
N GLN A 57 5.36 -18.34 24.78
CA GLN A 57 4.60 -17.56 25.75
C GLN A 57 4.89 -16.05 25.57
N TYR A 58 3.84 -15.23 25.53
CA TYR A 58 3.96 -13.78 25.35
C TYR A 58 3.70 -12.96 26.62
N ILE A 59 3.08 -13.55 27.65
CA ILE A 59 2.73 -12.87 28.90
C ILE A 59 3.60 -13.45 30.02
N ASN A 60 4.55 -12.65 30.51
CA ASN A 60 5.52 -13.06 31.53
C ASN A 60 5.48 -12.13 32.76
N CYS A 61 4.45 -11.30 32.90
CA CYS A 61 4.28 -10.38 34.02
C CYS A 61 3.04 -10.74 34.83
N PRO A 62 2.98 -10.33 36.12
CA PRO A 62 1.84 -10.66 36.98
C PRO A 62 0.51 -10.24 36.37
N THR A 63 -0.47 -11.15 36.41
CA THR A 63 -1.83 -10.92 35.89
C THR A 63 -2.87 -10.95 37.01
N ARG A 64 -2.55 -11.50 38.18
CA ARG A 64 -3.38 -11.40 39.40
C ARG A 64 -2.49 -11.22 40.62
N GLY A 65 -2.52 -10.03 41.22
CA GLY A 65 -1.61 -9.70 42.33
C GLY A 65 -0.14 -9.83 41.92
N LYS A 66 0.59 -10.78 42.52
CA LYS A 66 1.98 -11.11 42.17
C LYS A 66 2.11 -12.35 41.26
N ASN A 67 1.00 -13.01 40.94
CA ASN A 67 0.98 -14.28 40.21
C ASN A 67 0.74 -14.05 38.72
N VAL A 68 1.31 -14.92 37.89
CA VAL A 68 1.03 -15.00 36.45
C VAL A 68 0.10 -16.19 36.25
N LEU A 69 -1.20 -15.91 36.04
CA LEU A 69 -2.23 -16.95 35.86
C LEU A 69 -2.77 -16.94 34.42
N ASP A 70 -2.77 -15.76 33.79
CA ASP A 70 -3.24 -15.60 32.43
C ASP A 70 -2.08 -15.75 31.46
N PHE A 71 -2.15 -16.78 30.63
CA PHE A 71 -1.14 -17.04 29.61
C PHE A 71 -1.68 -16.75 28.22
N ARG A 72 -0.73 -16.46 27.33
CA ARG A 72 -0.95 -16.44 25.90
C ARG A 72 0.24 -17.07 25.21
N PHE A 73 -0.04 -18.02 24.34
CA PHE A 73 0.94 -18.72 23.53
C PHE A 73 0.66 -18.54 22.04
N GLY A 74 1.68 -18.71 21.21
CA GLY A 74 1.49 -18.81 19.77
C GLY A 74 2.73 -19.28 19.03
N ASN A 75 2.56 -19.67 17.77
CA ASN A 75 3.61 -20.28 16.96
C ASN A 75 4.54 -19.28 16.23
N ILE A 76 4.44 -17.97 16.53
CA ILE A 76 5.31 -16.93 15.95
C ILE A 76 6.19 -16.32 17.03
N LYS A 77 7.50 -16.57 16.94
CA LYS A 77 8.44 -15.97 17.89
C LYS A 77 8.40 -14.44 17.83
N ASP A 78 8.40 -13.82 19.00
CA ASP A 78 8.52 -12.37 19.14
C ASP A 78 7.43 -11.53 18.45
N ASP A 79 6.24 -12.09 18.21
CA ASP A 79 5.19 -11.40 17.44
C ASP A 79 4.60 -10.17 18.15
N CYS A 80 4.59 -10.13 19.48
CA CYS A 80 3.87 -9.11 20.24
C CYS A 80 4.70 -8.46 21.36
N LYS A 81 4.37 -7.21 21.70
CA LYS A 81 4.74 -6.54 22.95
C LYS A 81 3.56 -6.61 23.90
N CYS A 82 3.80 -6.99 25.15
CA CYS A 82 2.79 -7.03 26.19
C CYS A 82 2.88 -5.77 27.07
N LYS A 83 1.72 -5.20 27.43
CA LYS A 83 1.60 -4.09 28.38
C LYS A 83 0.46 -4.39 29.34
N ALA A 84 0.75 -4.38 30.64
CA ALA A 84 -0.27 -4.44 31.68
C ALA A 84 -1.08 -3.12 31.70
N LEU A 85 -2.40 -3.27 31.82
CA LEU A 85 -3.37 -2.20 31.99
C LEU A 85 -4.12 -2.40 33.31
N PRO A 86 -4.74 -1.35 33.88
CA PRO A 86 -5.60 -1.49 35.04
C PRO A 86 -6.67 -2.57 34.83
N GLY A 87 -7.02 -3.28 35.90
CA GLY A 87 -8.07 -4.30 35.89
C GLY A 87 -9.41 -3.75 35.39
N LEU A 88 -10.21 -4.61 34.78
CA LEU A 88 -11.50 -4.23 34.24
C LEU A 88 -12.59 -4.31 35.32
N GLY A 89 -13.17 -3.17 35.68
CA GLY A 89 -14.28 -3.12 36.63
C GLY A 89 -13.89 -3.65 38.01
N LYS A 90 -14.56 -4.71 38.46
CA LYS A 90 -14.30 -5.38 39.75
C LYS A 90 -13.42 -6.63 39.63
N SER A 91 -12.85 -6.89 38.46
CA SER A 91 -11.93 -8.02 38.29
C SER A 91 -10.67 -7.79 39.11
N ASP A 92 -10.22 -8.85 39.77
CA ASP A 92 -8.94 -8.93 40.45
C ASP A 92 -7.79 -9.34 39.49
N HIS A 93 -8.10 -9.64 38.24
CA HIS A 93 -7.13 -9.83 37.17
C HIS A 93 -6.82 -8.50 36.46
N GLN A 94 -5.55 -8.36 36.05
CA GLN A 94 -5.05 -7.25 35.25
C GLN A 94 -5.39 -7.46 33.78
N MET A 95 -5.74 -6.39 33.09
CA MET A 95 -5.95 -6.45 31.64
C MET A 95 -4.59 -6.42 30.93
N MET A 96 -4.39 -7.32 29.99
CA MET A 96 -3.16 -7.38 29.20
C MET A 96 -3.39 -6.88 27.77
N GLN A 97 -2.71 -5.81 27.38
CA GLN A 97 -2.72 -5.31 26.01
C GLN A 97 -1.51 -5.85 25.24
N LEU A 98 -1.79 -6.62 24.20
CA LEU A 98 -0.78 -7.15 23.30
C LEU A 98 -0.81 -6.37 21.98
N THR A 99 0.32 -5.75 21.65
CA THR A 99 0.48 -5.00 20.40
C THR A 99 1.47 -5.74 19.50
N PRO A 100 1.13 -6.03 18.23
CA PRO A 100 2.07 -6.69 17.34
C PRO A 100 3.35 -5.87 17.17
N LYS A 101 4.52 -6.52 17.24
CA LYS A 101 5.82 -5.96 16.86
C LYS A 101 5.88 -5.73 15.35
N TYR A 102 5.13 -6.51 14.57
CA TYR A 102 5.05 -6.32 13.13
C TYR A 102 4.50 -4.93 12.78
N ARG A 103 5.38 -4.08 12.26
CA ARG A 103 4.98 -2.82 11.60
C ARG A 103 4.62 -3.15 10.15
N THR A 104 3.40 -2.83 9.74
CA THR A 104 2.94 -2.99 8.36
C THR A 104 3.95 -2.47 7.35
N VAL A 105 4.10 -3.12 6.20
CA VAL A 105 5.00 -2.67 5.09
C VAL A 105 4.80 -1.19 4.78
N LEU A 106 3.56 -0.71 4.87
CA LEU A 106 3.13 0.69 4.75
C LEU A 106 3.90 1.70 5.61
N LYS A 107 4.42 1.26 6.76
CA LYS A 107 5.16 2.09 7.72
C LYS A 107 6.68 1.84 7.67
N LYS A 108 7.14 0.89 6.85
CA LYS A 108 8.56 0.51 6.69
C LYS A 108 9.17 1.10 5.43
N SER A 109 8.41 1.26 4.35
CA SER A 109 8.94 1.73 3.09
C SER A 109 9.16 3.25 3.11
N LYS A 110 10.40 3.66 2.78
CA LYS A 110 10.70 5.07 2.55
C LYS A 110 9.87 5.57 1.37
N VAL A 111 9.48 6.83 1.47
CA VAL A 111 8.82 7.56 0.39
C VAL A 111 9.73 7.53 -0.83
N ASP A 112 9.21 7.08 -1.96
CA ASP A 112 9.98 7.01 -3.21
C ASP A 112 9.83 8.33 -3.97
N LYS A 113 10.94 8.78 -4.58
CA LYS A 113 11.03 10.04 -5.29
C LYS A 113 11.30 9.72 -6.74
N GLN A 114 10.32 10.00 -7.60
CA GLN A 114 10.48 9.82 -9.04
C GLN A 114 10.46 11.18 -9.73
N VAL A 115 11.47 11.42 -10.55
CA VAL A 115 11.48 12.57 -11.46
C VAL A 115 10.66 12.21 -12.69
N VAL A 116 9.61 12.98 -12.96
CA VAL A 116 8.70 12.77 -14.09
C VAL A 116 8.76 13.98 -15.02
N SER A 117 8.84 13.74 -16.32
CA SER A 117 8.78 14.77 -17.36
C SER A 117 7.38 15.38 -17.45
N VAL A 118 7.28 16.70 -17.48
CA VAL A 118 6.02 17.45 -17.54
C VAL A 118 5.73 17.86 -18.97
N TRP A 119 4.80 17.13 -19.59
CA TRP A 119 4.31 17.35 -20.94
C TRP A 119 3.12 18.31 -20.91
N ILE A 120 3.39 19.61 -21.08
CA ILE A 120 2.40 20.66 -21.24
C ILE A 120 2.50 21.22 -22.66
N ALA A 121 1.42 21.81 -23.19
CA ALA A 121 1.36 22.32 -24.56
C ALA A 121 2.59 23.17 -24.92
N GLU A 122 2.96 24.13 -24.06
CA GLU A 122 4.13 25.00 -24.20
C GLU A 122 5.44 24.21 -24.42
N ASN A 123 5.75 23.25 -23.55
CA ASN A 123 7.00 22.49 -23.66
C ASN A 123 6.99 21.54 -24.88
N THR A 124 5.82 21.00 -25.24
CA THR A 124 5.66 20.14 -26.41
C THR A 124 5.84 20.92 -27.71
N GLU A 125 5.33 22.15 -27.76
CA GLU A 125 5.52 23.08 -28.88
C GLU A 125 7.00 23.47 -29.03
N MET A 126 7.68 23.79 -27.92
CA MET A 126 9.11 24.04 -27.94
C MET A 126 9.94 22.83 -28.42
N LEU A 127 9.53 21.61 -28.05
CA LEU A 127 10.18 20.38 -28.55
C LEU A 127 9.95 20.21 -30.06
N GLN A 128 8.74 20.52 -30.54
CA GLN A 128 8.42 20.48 -31.96
C GLN A 128 9.27 21.49 -32.75
N ASP A 129 9.36 22.73 -32.27
CA ASP A 129 10.21 23.77 -32.85
C ASP A 129 11.69 23.35 -32.90
N CYS A 130 12.16 22.63 -31.88
CA CYS A 130 13.52 22.10 -31.84
C CYS A 130 13.75 21.10 -32.98
N PHE A 131 12.80 20.20 -33.22
CA PHE A 131 12.90 19.21 -34.30
C PHE A 131 12.74 19.81 -35.68
N ASP A 132 11.90 20.84 -35.83
CA ASP A 132 11.68 21.52 -37.11
C ASP A 132 12.90 22.34 -37.54
N ARG A 133 13.72 22.80 -36.58
CA ARG A 133 15.00 23.47 -36.84
C ARG A 133 16.19 22.53 -37.00
N THR A 134 16.02 21.24 -36.69
CA THR A 134 17.10 20.26 -36.78
C THR A 134 17.31 19.89 -38.25
N ASP A 135 18.55 19.99 -38.72
CA ASP A 135 18.94 19.45 -40.01
C ASP A 135 19.11 17.92 -39.91
N TRP A 136 18.05 17.20 -40.29
CA TRP A 136 18.03 15.73 -40.24
C TRP A 136 18.87 15.07 -41.33
N THR A 137 19.30 15.82 -42.35
CA THR A 137 20.08 15.26 -43.48
C THR A 137 21.45 14.76 -43.03
N VAL A 138 21.97 15.29 -41.92
CA VAL A 138 23.20 14.84 -41.24
C VAL A 138 23.15 13.36 -40.82
N PHE A 139 21.95 12.78 -40.71
CA PHE A 139 21.75 11.40 -40.30
C PHE A 139 21.38 10.45 -41.46
N GLU A 140 21.31 10.92 -42.70
CA GLU A 140 20.87 10.11 -43.85
C GLU A 140 21.94 9.13 -44.35
N ASP A 141 23.23 9.42 -44.12
CA ASP A 141 24.36 8.70 -44.75
C ASP A 141 24.90 7.49 -43.96
N SER A 142 24.36 7.15 -42.78
CA SER A 142 24.82 5.94 -42.09
C SER A 142 23.76 5.27 -41.21
N PHE A 143 23.60 3.98 -41.46
CA PHE A 143 22.71 3.05 -40.77
C PHE A 143 23.12 2.81 -39.30
N GLU A 144 24.36 3.19 -38.94
CA GLU A 144 24.93 3.01 -37.60
C GLU A 144 24.62 4.16 -36.63
N LEU A 145 24.05 5.28 -37.11
CA LEU A 145 23.74 6.45 -36.26
C LEU A 145 22.43 6.35 -35.47
N THR A 146 21.81 5.17 -35.36
CA THR A 146 20.54 5.03 -34.62
C THR A 146 20.70 5.44 -33.15
N ASP A 147 21.84 5.13 -32.55
CA ASP A 147 22.16 5.55 -31.18
C ASP A 147 22.38 7.06 -31.08
N SER A 148 23.09 7.65 -32.03
CA SER A 148 23.31 9.11 -32.12
C SER A 148 22.01 9.89 -32.29
N ILE A 149 21.10 9.42 -33.15
CA ILE A 149 19.77 10.01 -33.33
C ILE A 149 18.98 9.93 -32.02
N THR A 150 19.05 8.78 -31.34
CA THR A 150 18.36 8.57 -30.06
C THR A 150 18.92 9.48 -28.97
N GLU A 151 20.24 9.67 -28.91
CA GLU A 151 20.90 10.60 -28.00
C GLU A 151 20.54 12.05 -28.28
N TYR A 152 20.49 12.45 -29.55
CA TYR A 152 20.07 13.79 -29.95
C TYR A 152 18.60 14.07 -29.59
N ILE A 153 17.70 13.13 -29.85
CA ILE A 153 16.29 13.25 -29.44
C ILE A 153 16.17 13.39 -27.91
N LYS A 154 16.91 12.57 -27.15
CA LYS A 154 16.95 12.68 -25.68
C LYS A 154 17.51 14.03 -25.24
N PHE A 155 18.49 14.59 -25.94
CA PHE A 155 19.02 15.92 -25.69
C PHE A 155 17.93 16.99 -25.88
N CYS A 156 17.23 16.99 -27.01
CA CYS A 156 16.12 17.90 -27.27
C CYS A 156 15.03 17.79 -26.20
N GLU A 157 14.65 16.56 -25.81
CA GLU A 157 13.68 16.33 -24.72
C GLU A 157 14.17 16.92 -23.39
N ASN A 158 15.44 16.71 -23.03
CA ASN A 158 16.00 17.21 -21.78
C ASN A 158 16.09 18.74 -21.70
N VAL A 159 16.30 19.41 -22.83
CA VAL A 159 16.40 20.88 -22.91
C VAL A 159 15.03 21.54 -22.86
N THR A 160 14.03 20.94 -23.52
CA THR A 160 12.70 21.55 -23.70
C THR A 160 11.69 21.11 -22.64
N ILE A 161 11.74 19.86 -22.19
CA ILE A 161 10.75 19.29 -21.28
C ILE A 161 11.17 19.54 -19.82
N LYS A 162 10.39 20.37 -19.12
CA LYS A 162 10.55 20.60 -17.69
C LYS A 162 10.35 19.29 -16.91
N LYS A 163 11.28 18.98 -15.99
CA LYS A 163 11.21 17.83 -15.09
C LYS A 163 10.63 18.25 -13.74
N LYS A 164 9.79 17.40 -13.14
CA LYS A 164 9.23 17.62 -11.82
C LYS A 164 9.44 16.40 -10.94
N GLU A 165 9.89 16.63 -9.71
CA GLU A 165 9.98 15.58 -8.69
C GLU A 165 8.58 15.30 -8.13
N ILE A 166 8.16 14.04 -8.23
CA ILE A 166 6.90 13.56 -7.67
C ILE A 166 7.22 12.52 -6.61
N ILE A 167 6.57 12.71 -5.47
CA ILE A 167 6.64 11.81 -4.34
C ILE A 167 5.58 10.71 -4.52
N TYR A 168 6.03 9.45 -4.59
CA TYR A 168 5.16 8.28 -4.59
C TYR A 168 5.21 7.58 -3.24
N PHE A 169 4.02 7.28 -2.73
CA PHE A 169 3.89 6.39 -1.58
C PHE A 169 3.70 4.97 -2.12
N PRO A 170 4.30 3.94 -1.52
CA PRO A 170 4.19 2.56 -2.02
C PRO A 170 2.76 1.97 -2.09
N ASN A 171 1.78 2.66 -1.52
CA ASN A 171 0.35 2.31 -1.63
C ASN A 171 -0.47 3.42 -2.33
N SER A 172 0.17 4.27 -3.15
CA SER A 172 -0.55 5.21 -4.00
C SER A 172 -1.28 4.42 -5.08
N LYS A 173 -2.61 4.31 -4.92
CA LYS A 173 -3.45 3.62 -5.90
C LYS A 173 -3.28 4.30 -7.26
N PRO A 174 -3.02 3.56 -8.35
CA PRO A 174 -2.71 4.15 -9.65
C PRO A 174 -3.88 4.93 -10.24
N TRP A 175 -5.12 4.64 -9.83
CA TRP A 175 -6.33 5.38 -10.22
C TRP A 175 -6.54 6.70 -9.46
N ILE A 176 -5.61 7.13 -8.61
CA ILE A 176 -5.69 8.43 -7.93
C ILE A 176 -5.14 9.52 -8.84
N ASN A 177 -6.04 10.11 -9.63
CA ASN A 177 -5.74 11.23 -10.51
C ASN A 177 -5.93 12.61 -9.81
N LYS A 178 -5.62 13.69 -10.52
CA LYS A 178 -5.77 15.08 -10.04
C LYS A 178 -7.22 15.40 -9.65
N GLU A 179 -8.18 15.06 -10.51
CA GLU A 179 -9.62 15.31 -10.27
C GLU A 179 -10.08 14.67 -8.95
N LEU A 180 -9.69 13.41 -8.69
CA LEU A 180 -10.06 12.72 -7.45
C LEU A 180 -9.44 13.40 -6.22
N ARG A 181 -8.20 13.90 -6.31
CA ARG A 181 -7.55 14.66 -5.22
C ARG A 181 -8.28 15.97 -4.94
N GLU A 182 -8.71 16.69 -5.97
CA GLU A 182 -9.49 17.93 -5.84
C GLU A 182 -10.84 17.65 -5.17
N VAL A 183 -11.58 16.64 -5.63
CA VAL A 183 -12.88 16.27 -5.05
C VAL A 183 -12.72 15.81 -3.59
N LEU A 184 -11.66 15.07 -3.25
CA LEU A 184 -11.36 14.71 -1.86
C LEU A 184 -11.05 15.94 -0.99
N SER A 185 -10.34 16.93 -1.55
CA SER A 185 -10.07 18.20 -0.85
C SER A 185 -11.35 19.00 -0.60
N LEU A 186 -12.29 19.00 -1.55
CA LEU A 186 -13.58 19.68 -1.42
C LEU A 186 -14.48 18.99 -0.39
N LYS A 187 -14.49 17.64 -0.35
CA LYS A 187 -15.16 16.89 0.74
C LYS A 187 -14.56 17.25 2.11
N LEU A 188 -13.25 17.39 2.20
CA LEU A 188 -12.59 17.78 3.46
C LEU A 188 -12.97 19.20 3.89
N LYS A 189 -13.07 20.14 2.94
CA LYS A 189 -13.57 21.51 3.22
C LYS A 189 -15.02 21.47 3.73
N ALA A 190 -15.90 20.70 3.06
CA ALA A 190 -17.29 20.50 3.48
C ALA A 190 -17.41 19.85 4.87
N PHE A 191 -16.52 18.90 5.19
CA PHE A 191 -16.45 18.29 6.52
C PHE A 191 -16.09 19.32 7.59
N LYS A 192 -15.09 20.17 7.33
CA LYS A 192 -14.67 21.24 8.25
C LYS A 192 -15.75 22.29 8.46
N SER A 193 -16.52 22.62 7.41
CA SER A 193 -17.64 23.57 7.49
C SER A 193 -18.94 22.96 8.03
N ARG A 194 -18.95 21.66 8.40
CA ARG A 194 -20.13 20.91 8.88
C ARG A 194 -21.33 20.95 7.92
N ASP A 195 -21.08 21.16 6.63
CA ASP A 195 -22.12 21.19 5.60
C ASP A 195 -22.49 19.75 5.18
N LYS A 196 -23.66 19.29 5.64
CA LYS A 196 -24.15 17.93 5.40
C LYS A 196 -24.54 17.69 3.94
N GLU A 197 -25.09 18.69 3.25
CA GLU A 197 -25.53 18.55 1.86
C GLU A 197 -24.33 18.48 0.92
N ALA A 198 -23.33 19.33 1.14
CA ALA A 198 -22.07 19.27 0.39
C ALA A 198 -21.33 17.95 0.64
N LEU A 199 -21.36 17.40 1.85
CA LEU A 199 -20.76 16.08 2.14
C LEU A 199 -21.38 14.96 1.31
N ILE A 200 -22.72 14.91 1.23
CA ILE A 200 -23.44 13.91 0.43
C ILE A 200 -23.14 14.09 -1.06
N LYS A 201 -23.16 15.35 -1.54
CA LYS A 201 -22.82 15.69 -2.94
C LYS A 201 -21.41 15.22 -3.30
N TRP A 202 -20.41 15.57 -2.50
CA TRP A 202 -19.04 15.20 -2.77
C TRP A 202 -18.80 13.70 -2.63
N GLU A 203 -19.50 13.01 -1.72
CA GLU A 203 -19.42 11.56 -1.65
C GLU A 203 -19.95 10.85 -2.90
N LYS A 204 -21.08 11.32 -3.45
CA LYS A 204 -21.61 10.82 -4.73
C LYS A 204 -20.61 11.07 -5.86
N LYS A 205 -20.02 12.27 -5.93
CA LYS A 205 -19.00 12.61 -6.95
C LYS A 205 -17.74 11.76 -6.81
N ILE A 206 -17.25 11.49 -5.60
CA ILE A 206 -16.10 10.59 -5.37
C ILE A 206 -16.38 9.20 -5.92
N LYS A 207 -17.55 8.63 -5.61
CA LYS A 207 -17.94 7.31 -6.10
C LYS A 207 -17.97 7.26 -7.63
N ALA A 208 -18.48 8.30 -8.28
CA ALA A 208 -18.48 8.41 -9.74
C ALA A 208 -17.06 8.49 -10.32
N VAL A 209 -16.22 9.40 -9.82
CA VAL A 209 -14.83 9.57 -10.30
C VAL A 209 -14.01 8.30 -10.10
N VAL A 210 -14.15 7.62 -8.95
CA VAL A 210 -13.45 6.35 -8.69
C VAL A 210 -13.89 5.25 -9.66
N ARG A 211 -15.17 5.17 -10.03
CA ARG A 211 -15.65 4.19 -11.02
C ARG A 211 -15.02 4.46 -12.39
N GLU A 212 -15.02 5.70 -12.85
CA GLU A 212 -14.42 6.06 -14.13
C GLU A 212 -12.92 5.82 -14.14
N CYS A 213 -12.18 6.25 -13.10
CA CYS A 213 -10.73 6.01 -13.02
C CYS A 213 -10.38 4.52 -13.02
N ARG A 214 -11.20 3.67 -12.38
CA ARG A 214 -11.00 2.21 -12.41
C ARG A 214 -11.24 1.62 -13.80
N LYS A 215 -12.27 2.09 -14.52
CA LYS A 215 -12.54 1.66 -15.89
C LYS A 215 -11.39 2.01 -16.83
N THR A 216 -10.85 3.23 -16.73
CA THR A 216 -9.70 3.67 -17.54
C THR A 216 -8.50 2.77 -17.32
N ILE A 217 -8.14 2.50 -16.06
CA ILE A 217 -7.02 1.60 -15.76
C ILE A 217 -7.28 0.16 -16.18
N GLN A 218 -8.52 -0.33 -16.04
CA GLN A 218 -8.87 -1.67 -16.49
C GLN A 218 -8.75 -1.80 -18.01
N LYS A 219 -9.19 -0.79 -18.76
CA LYS A 219 -9.03 -0.72 -20.21
C LYS A 219 -7.55 -0.67 -20.60
N GLU A 220 -6.77 0.19 -19.96
CA GLU A 220 -5.31 0.29 -20.19
C GLU A 220 -4.56 -1.00 -19.86
N ALA A 221 -4.97 -1.73 -18.82
CA ALA A 221 -4.40 -3.03 -18.48
C ALA A 221 -4.70 -4.06 -19.57
N SER A 222 -5.93 -4.09 -20.08
CA SER A 222 -6.33 -4.93 -21.22
C SER A 222 -5.57 -4.58 -22.50
N ASP A 223 -5.41 -3.29 -22.81
CA ASP A 223 -4.70 -2.82 -24.00
C ASP A 223 -3.18 -3.08 -23.90
N ARG A 224 -2.59 -2.96 -22.71
CA ARG A 224 -1.18 -3.33 -22.44
C ARG A 224 -0.94 -4.83 -22.53
N THR A 225 -1.91 -5.67 -22.18
CA THR A 225 -1.82 -7.12 -22.42
C THR A 225 -1.87 -7.49 -23.90
N PHE A 226 -2.50 -6.66 -24.75
CA PHE A 226 -2.47 -6.82 -26.21
C PHE A 226 -1.13 -6.45 -26.85
N LEU A 227 -0.37 -5.53 -26.24
CA LEU A 227 0.95 -5.08 -26.73
C LEU A 227 2.15 -5.85 -26.15
N LYS A 228 1.92 -6.90 -25.35
CA LYS A 228 2.99 -7.83 -24.99
C LYS A 228 3.21 -8.78 -26.17
N PRO A 229 4.40 -8.84 -26.77
CA PRO A 229 4.73 -9.98 -27.61
C PRO A 229 4.62 -11.21 -26.73
N THR A 230 3.85 -12.21 -27.16
CA THR A 230 3.95 -13.55 -26.61
C THR A 230 5.39 -13.99 -26.83
N ILE A 231 6.19 -13.99 -25.77
CA ILE A 231 7.54 -14.55 -25.80
C ILE A 231 7.36 -16.06 -25.97
N HIS A 232 7.24 -16.53 -27.22
CA HIS A 232 7.53 -17.92 -27.53
C HIS A 232 9.03 -18.09 -27.39
N ALA A 233 9.42 -19.02 -26.52
CA ALA A 233 10.80 -19.43 -26.37
C ALA A 233 11.37 -19.85 -27.74
N GLY A 234 12.51 -19.27 -28.09
CA GLY A 234 13.33 -19.71 -29.23
C GLY A 234 12.99 -19.07 -30.58
N MET A 235 13.48 -17.85 -30.80
CA MET A 235 14.15 -17.38 -32.03
C MET A 235 14.11 -15.84 -32.03
N GLY A 236 15.28 -15.24 -31.78
CA GLY A 236 15.47 -13.80 -31.86
C GLY A 236 15.56 -13.37 -33.33
N MET A 237 14.49 -12.80 -33.86
CA MET A 237 14.57 -11.98 -35.07
C MET A 237 13.46 -10.94 -35.08
N TRP A 238 13.83 -9.67 -34.95
CA TRP A 238 12.93 -8.53 -35.13
C TRP A 238 13.09 -8.04 -36.57
N VAL A 239 12.10 -8.28 -37.43
CA VAL A 239 12.05 -7.65 -38.75
C VAL A 239 11.11 -6.45 -38.65
N VAL A 240 11.66 -5.24 -38.71
CA VAL A 240 10.88 -4.02 -38.98
C VAL A 240 11.38 -3.43 -40.30
N PRO A 241 10.53 -3.31 -41.33
CA PRO A 241 10.95 -2.87 -42.65
C PRO A 241 11.14 -1.35 -42.70
N GLY A 242 12.29 -0.94 -43.22
CA GLY A 242 12.49 0.34 -43.91
C GLY A 242 12.74 1.57 -43.04
N ILE A 243 13.84 2.27 -43.33
CA ILE A 243 14.27 3.54 -42.70
C ILE A 243 13.26 4.68 -42.91
N ARG A 244 12.56 4.69 -44.06
CA ARG A 244 11.50 5.69 -44.35
C ARG A 244 10.39 5.71 -43.30
N THR A 245 10.11 4.57 -42.67
CA THR A 245 9.08 4.44 -41.64
C THR A 245 9.52 5.07 -40.31
N ARG A 246 10.83 5.12 -39.99
CA ARG A 246 11.32 5.56 -38.67
C ARG A 246 11.31 7.08 -38.47
N ILE A 247 11.56 7.88 -39.51
CA ILE A 247 11.42 9.35 -39.43
C ILE A 247 9.93 9.74 -39.31
N GLN A 248 9.06 8.98 -39.99
CA GLN A 248 7.61 9.13 -39.86
C GLN A 248 7.10 8.66 -38.49
N ILE A 249 7.70 7.60 -37.92
CA ILE A 249 7.48 7.15 -36.54
C ILE A 249 8.04 8.15 -35.53
N ALA A 250 9.17 8.83 -35.77
CA ALA A 250 9.69 9.87 -34.89
C ALA A 250 8.77 11.11 -34.86
N ARG A 251 8.26 11.53 -36.03
CA ARG A 251 7.24 12.60 -36.13
C ARG A 251 5.91 12.22 -35.48
N SER A 252 5.48 10.96 -35.59
CA SER A 252 4.25 10.47 -34.93
C SER A 252 4.46 10.04 -33.48
N LEU A 253 5.69 9.77 -33.03
CA LEU A 253 6.06 9.51 -31.63
C LEU A 253 5.86 10.75 -30.77
N VAL A 254 6.06 11.96 -31.31
CA VAL A 254 5.75 13.21 -30.60
C VAL A 254 4.24 13.31 -30.36
N THR A 255 3.41 13.04 -31.37
CA THR A 255 1.95 13.04 -31.26
C THR A 255 1.44 11.94 -30.32
N ILE A 256 2.00 10.73 -30.42
CA ILE A 256 1.62 9.57 -29.61
C ILE A 256 2.14 9.70 -28.16
N HIS A 257 3.35 10.22 -27.91
CA HIS A 257 3.84 10.48 -26.54
C HIS A 257 3.13 11.67 -25.89
N ALA A 258 2.81 12.72 -26.66
CA ALA A 258 1.99 13.83 -26.18
C ALA A 258 0.58 13.35 -25.80
N GLU A 259 -0.09 12.54 -26.61
CA GLU A 259 -1.44 12.02 -26.30
C GLU A 259 -1.46 10.98 -25.16
N ILE A 260 -0.42 10.14 -25.04
CA ILE A 260 -0.36 9.11 -23.99
C ILE A 260 0.04 9.70 -22.62
N ARG A 261 0.86 10.77 -22.56
CA ARG A 261 1.39 11.29 -21.27
C ARG A 261 0.84 12.62 -20.79
N THR A 262 0.26 13.47 -21.64
CA THR A 262 -0.53 14.64 -21.17
C THR A 262 -1.73 14.19 -20.32
N ARG A 263 -2.27 12.99 -20.57
CA ARG A 263 -3.34 12.37 -19.77
C ARG A 263 -2.90 11.89 -18.38
N VAL A 264 -1.58 11.84 -18.13
CA VAL A 264 -0.97 11.35 -16.87
C VAL A 264 -0.42 12.50 -16.01
N ALA A 265 -0.39 13.74 -16.50
CA ALA A 265 0.18 14.88 -15.77
C ALA A 265 -0.61 15.20 -14.48
N PRO A 266 -0.02 15.08 -13.28
CA PRO A 266 -0.67 15.48 -12.04
C PRO A 266 -0.55 16.99 -11.86
N GLY A 267 -1.72 17.62 -11.68
CA GLY A 267 -1.80 19.02 -11.31
C GLY A 267 -1.12 19.32 -9.98
N GLN A 268 -0.55 20.52 -9.95
CA GLN A 268 0.03 21.16 -8.80
C GLN A 268 -0.97 21.21 -7.64
N GLY A 269 -0.51 20.86 -6.44
CA GLY A 269 -1.28 20.94 -5.22
C GLY A 269 -0.41 20.46 -4.06
N GLU A 270 -0.05 21.37 -3.16
CA GLU A 270 0.61 21.02 -1.92
C GLU A 270 -0.20 19.97 -1.16
N SER A 271 0.52 19.02 -0.56
CA SER A 271 -0.10 17.95 0.22
C SER A 271 -0.81 18.55 1.44
N PRO A 272 -2.11 18.29 1.66
CA PRO A 272 -2.77 18.72 2.90
C PRO A 272 -2.08 18.02 4.08
N LYS A 273 -1.48 18.80 4.99
CA LYS A 273 -1.07 18.31 6.31
C LYS A 273 -2.33 17.92 7.07
N PHE A 274 -2.57 16.61 7.23
CA PHE A 274 -3.68 16.10 8.03
C PHE A 274 -3.37 16.29 9.52
N PRO A 275 -4.16 17.05 10.29
CA PRO A 275 -4.09 16.99 11.74
C PRO A 275 -4.63 15.63 12.20
N ARG A 276 -3.96 15.02 13.19
CA ARG A 276 -4.47 13.82 13.87
C ARG A 276 -5.81 14.15 14.54
N PRO A 277 -6.75 13.19 14.66
CA PRO A 277 -7.97 13.43 15.42
C PRO A 277 -7.60 13.68 16.89
N CYS A 278 -7.90 14.87 17.40
CA CYS A 278 -7.98 15.11 18.84
C CYS A 278 -9.13 14.29 19.39
N HIS A 279 -8.84 13.33 20.28
CA HIS A 279 -9.85 12.79 21.18
C HIS A 279 -10.34 13.93 22.09
N GLN A 280 -11.51 14.49 21.80
CA GLN A 280 -12.20 15.32 22.77
C GLN A 280 -12.85 14.39 23.80
N SER A 281 -12.29 14.37 25.01
CA SER A 281 -12.98 13.84 26.19
C SER A 281 -14.10 14.81 26.56
N SER A 282 -15.35 14.42 26.34
CA SER A 282 -16.50 15.10 26.94
C SER A 282 -16.58 14.69 28.41
N ARG A 283 -15.95 15.48 29.30
CA ARG A 283 -16.36 15.60 30.70
C ARG A 283 -17.44 16.68 30.79
N GLY A 284 -18.51 16.41 31.54
CA GLY A 284 -19.32 17.45 32.16
C GLY A 284 -20.83 17.38 31.89
N ARG A 285 -21.55 16.94 32.93
CA ARG A 285 -22.86 17.39 33.45
C ARG A 285 -23.51 16.19 34.15
N GLY A 286 -23.99 16.26 35.39
CA GLY A 286 -24.36 17.37 36.25
C GLY A 286 -25.51 16.82 37.10
N ILE A 287 -25.29 16.71 38.40
CA ILE A 287 -26.27 16.30 39.40
C ILE A 287 -27.35 17.38 39.49
N PRO A 288 -28.61 17.00 39.71
CA PRO A 288 -29.39 17.57 40.80
C PRO A 288 -29.64 16.52 41.90
#